data_AF-A0A2E9QC96-F1
#
_entry.id   AF-A0A2E9QC96-F1
#
_cell.length_a   1.000
_cell.length_b   1.000
_cell.length_c   1.000
_cell.angle_alpha   90.00
_cell.angle_beta   90.00
_cell.angle_gamma   90.00
#
_symmetry.space_group_name_H-M   'P 1'
#
loop_
_entity.id
_entity.type
_entity.pdbx_description
1 polymer ?
#
loop_
_entity_poly.entity_id
_entity_poly.type
_entity_poly.pdbx_seq_one_letter_code
_entity_poly.pdbx_strand_id
1 'polypeptide(L)' 'MKDPKEMTLRTLEDVSVVSFMNENRCHLKRKGEPGFGFVTLQDALSGKMIVRFHESDDFVEYPDAEALVADGWILD' A
#
# COMPACT_ATOMS: atom_id res chain seq x y z
N MET A 1 -26.00 27.67 24.43
CA MET A 1 -26.02 27.16 23.04
C MET A 1 -24.57 26.94 22.65
N LYS A 2 -24.17 25.70 22.31
CA LYS A 2 -22.79 25.40 21.90
C LYS A 2 -22.70 25.48 20.38
N ASP A 3 -21.66 26.15 19.89
CA ASP A 3 -21.42 26.47 18.48
C ASP A 3 -21.24 25.22 17.59
N PRO A 4 -21.90 25.13 16.43
CA PRO A 4 -21.78 24.00 15.49
C PRO A 4 -20.48 24.02 14.63
N LYS A 5 -19.47 24.81 15.01
CA LYS A 5 -18.22 24.99 14.24
C LYS A 5 -17.03 24.16 14.72
N GLU A 6 -17.14 23.45 15.84
CA GLU A 6 -16.05 22.61 16.34
C GLU A 6 -16.03 21.18 15.75
N MET A 7 -17.00 20.82 14.90
CA MET A 7 -17.18 19.44 14.43
C MET A 7 -16.63 19.14 13.02
N THR A 8 -15.86 20.05 12.42
CA THR A 8 -15.41 19.93 11.01
C THR A 8 -13.90 20.02 10.80
N LEU A 9 -13.10 20.06 11.88
CA LEU A 9 -11.64 20.19 11.78
C LEU A 9 -10.86 18.89 11.96
N ARG A 10 -11.48 17.78 12.40
CA ARG A 10 -10.78 16.50 12.60
C ARG A 10 -10.64 15.65 11.32
N THR A 11 -11.44 15.93 10.30
CA THR A 11 -11.49 15.07 9.10
C THR A 11 -10.43 15.40 8.04
N LEU A 12 -9.89 16.62 8.02
CA LEU A 12 -8.90 17.02 7.01
C LEU A 12 -7.48 16.52 7.32
N GLU A 13 -7.12 16.39 8.61
CA GLU A 13 -5.84 15.80 9.03
C GLU A 13 -5.84 14.26 8.86
N ASP A 14 -6.98 13.60 9.10
CA ASP A 14 -7.10 12.15 8.86
C ASP A 14 -6.98 11.79 7.37
N VAL A 15 -7.52 12.61 6.46
CA VAL A 15 -7.44 12.38 5.02
C VAL A 15 -6.00 12.52 4.50
N SER A 16 -5.22 13.47 5.04
CA SER A 16 -3.83 13.67 4.60
C SER A 16 -2.91 12.55 5.11
N VAL A 17 -3.11 12.07 6.34
CA VAL A 17 -2.33 10.96 6.89
C VAL A 17 -2.67 9.63 6.19
N VAL A 18 -3.94 9.36 5.90
CA VAL A 18 -4.36 8.16 5.16
C VAL A 18 -3.86 8.18 3.71
N SER A 19 -3.85 9.35 3.04
CA SER A 19 -3.24 9.50 1.70
C SER A 19 -1.73 9.31 1.76
N PHE A 20 -1.05 9.92 2.73
CA PHE A 20 0.40 9.81 2.92
C PHE A 20 0.86 8.38 3.26
N MET A 21 0.10 7.65 4.09
CA MET A 21 0.40 6.23 4.37
C MET A 21 0.20 5.33 3.14
N ASN A 22 -0.77 5.65 2.27
CA ASN A 22 -0.98 4.95 1.00
C ASN A 22 0.09 5.28 -0.08
N GLU A 23 0.83 6.38 0.09
CA GLU A 23 1.94 6.78 -0.78
C GLU A 23 3.28 6.17 -0.35
N ASN A 24 3.41 5.69 0.89
CA ASN A 24 4.60 4.96 1.35
C ASN A 24 4.60 3.55 0.76
N ARG A 25 5.15 3.45 -0.45
CA ARG A 25 5.19 2.25 -1.28
C ARG A 25 6.61 1.72 -1.40
N CYS A 26 6.73 0.41 -1.33
CA CYS A 26 7.94 -0.31 -1.70
C CYS A 26 7.74 -0.87 -3.11
N HIS A 27 8.46 -0.34 -4.09
CA HIS A 27 8.34 -0.76 -5.49
C HIS A 27 9.04 -2.08 -5.74
N LEU A 28 8.38 -2.93 -6.53
CA LEU A 28 8.83 -4.25 -6.90
C LEU A 28 8.83 -4.42 -8.41
N LYS A 29 9.80 -5.19 -8.89
CA LYS A 29 9.84 -5.70 -10.27
C LYS A 29 9.84 -7.22 -10.30
N ARG A 30 9.34 -7.80 -11.39
CA ARG A 30 9.44 -9.25 -11.66
C ARG A 30 10.80 -9.58 -12.26
N LYS A 31 11.47 -10.60 -11.72
CA LYS A 31 12.76 -11.08 -12.24
C LYS A 31 12.56 -11.82 -13.55
N GLY A 32 13.06 -11.25 -14.65
CA GLY A 32 13.06 -11.91 -15.96
C GLY A 32 11.73 -11.81 -16.73
N GLU A 33 10.74 -11.09 -16.20
CA GLU A 33 9.45 -10.82 -16.85
C GLU A 33 9.13 -9.32 -16.79
N PRO A 34 8.38 -8.77 -17.76
CA PRO A 34 7.79 -7.44 -17.62
C PRO A 34 6.72 -7.46 -16.51
N GLY A 35 6.87 -6.59 -15.51
CA GLY A 35 5.88 -6.46 -14.45
C GLY A 35 6.38 -5.57 -13.32
N PHE A 36 5.60 -4.54 -12.98
CA PHE A 36 5.86 -3.62 -11.89
C PHE A 36 4.70 -3.65 -10.91
N GLY A 37 5.04 -3.70 -9.63
CA GLY A 37 4.08 -3.68 -8.55
C GLY A 37 4.63 -2.94 -7.35
N PHE A 38 3.83 -2.88 -6.29
CA PHE A 38 4.26 -2.31 -5.03
C PHE A 38 3.54 -2.95 -3.85
N VAL A 39 4.22 -2.94 -2.71
CA VAL A 39 3.63 -3.22 -1.40
C VAL A 39 3.47 -1.89 -0.67
N THR A 40 2.31 -1.65 -0.06
CA THR A 40 2.13 -0.47 0.80
C THR A 40 2.69 -0.74 2.19
N LEU A 41 3.21 0.30 2.83
CA LEU A 41 3.65 0.21 4.23
C LEU A 41 2.50 -0.22 5.15
N GLN A 42 1.26 0.20 4.85
CA GLN A 42 0.07 -0.18 5.62
C GLN A 42 -0.21 -1.69 5.56
N ASP A 43 -0.15 -2.29 4.37
CA ASP A 43 -0.34 -3.74 4.19
C ASP A 43 0.75 -4.50 4.96
N ALA A 44 2.02 -4.08 4.81
CA ALA A 44 3.15 -4.67 5.50
C ALA A 44 3.06 -4.58 7.03
N LEU A 45 2.67 -3.41 7.57
CA LEU A 45 2.45 -3.20 9.01
C LEU A 45 1.27 -4.03 9.54
N SER A 46 0.30 -4.34 8.68
CA SER A 46 -0.81 -5.23 9.00
C SER A 46 -0.44 -6.71 8.89
N GLY A 47 0.83 -7.03 8.60
CA GLY A 47 1.33 -8.38 8.41
C GLY A 47 0.90 -9.02 7.09
N LYS A 48 0.37 -8.24 6.14
CA LYS A 48 -0.11 -8.73 4.85
C LYS A 48 0.93 -8.46 3.76
N MET A 49 1.24 -9.45 2.95
CA MET A 49 2.07 -9.26 1.76
C MET A 49 1.18 -9.17 0.53
N ILE A 50 0.79 -7.93 0.17
CA ILE A 50 -0.08 -7.65 -0.97
C ILE A 50 0.73 -6.89 -2.01
N VAL A 51 0.92 -7.51 -3.18
CA VAL A 51 1.51 -6.83 -4.35
C VAL A 51 0.38 -6.27 -5.19
N ARG A 52 0.37 -4.94 -5.33
CA ARG A 52 -0.56 -4.20 -6.19
C ARG A 52 0.13 -3.85 -7.49
N PHE A 53 -0.55 -3.99 -8.62
CA PHE A 53 0.01 -3.66 -9.94
C PHE A 53 -0.14 -2.17 -10.24
N HIS A 54 0.81 -1.59 -10.98
CA HIS A 54 0.81 -0.14 -11.26
C HIS A 54 -0.31 0.32 -12.22
N GLU A 55 -0.75 -0.56 -13.12
CA GLU A 55 -1.66 -0.20 -14.23
C GLU A 55 -3.07 -0.80 -14.07
N SER A 56 -3.34 -1.50 -12.96
CA SER A 56 -4.61 -2.18 -12.72
C SER A 56 -4.98 -2.16 -11.24
N ASP A 57 -6.28 -2.25 -10.95
CA ASP A 57 -6.79 -2.46 -9.58
C ASP A 57 -6.54 -3.89 -9.06
N ASP A 58 -5.93 -4.75 -9.88
CA ASP A 58 -5.57 -6.11 -9.51
C ASP A 58 -4.46 -6.15 -8.45
N PHE A 59 -4.49 -7.20 -7.65
CA PHE A 59 -3.49 -7.50 -6.64
C PHE A 59 -3.31 -9.00 -6.47
N VAL A 60 -2.17 -9.39 -5.93
CA VAL A 60 -1.89 -10.75 -5.49
C VAL A 60 -1.48 -10.73 -4.04
N GLU A 61 -2.09 -11.60 -3.23
CA GLU A 61 -1.72 -11.80 -1.85
C GLU A 61 -0.76 -12.98 -1.72
N TYR A 62 0.27 -12.79 -0.91
CA TYR A 62 1.22 -13.82 -0.53
C TYR A 62 1.10 -14.09 0.97
N PRO A 63 1.32 -15.34 1.42
CA PRO A 63 1.31 -15.66 2.84
C PRO A 63 2.44 -14.96 3.60
N ASP A 64 3.58 -14.72 2.96
CA ASP A 64 4.76 -14.09 3.53
C ASP A 64 5.71 -13.56 2.45
N ALA A 65 6.82 -12.94 2.87
CA ALA A 65 7.83 -12.41 1.97
C ALA A 65 8.64 -13.49 1.24
N GLU A 66 8.74 -14.71 1.80
CA GLU A 66 9.47 -15.81 1.18
C GLU A 66 8.73 -16.31 -0.07
N ALA A 67 7.41 -16.48 0.03
CA ALA A 67 6.55 -16.82 -1.10
C ALA A 67 6.58 -15.74 -2.20
N LEU A 68 6.59 -14.46 -1.82
CA LEU A 68 6.71 -13.33 -2.75
C LEU A 68 8.03 -13.38 -3.54
N VAL A 69 9.15 -13.63 -2.86
CA VAL A 69 10.47 -13.74 -3.51
C VAL A 69 10.57 -15.00 -4.36
N ALA A 70 9.99 -16.12 -3.92
CA ALA A 70 9.92 -17.36 -4.69
C ALA A 70 9.11 -17.21 -5.99
N ASP A 71 8.06 -16.38 -5.99
CA ASP A 71 7.28 -16.00 -7.19
C ASP A 71 8.02 -14.97 -8.10
N GLY A 72 9.24 -14.59 -7.72
CA GLY A 72 10.14 -13.80 -8.56
C GLY A 72 10.04 -12.29 -8.38
N TRP A 73 9.34 -11.80 -7.36
CA TRP A 73 9.32 -10.37 -7.03
C TRP A 73 10.59 -9.96 -6.28
N ILE A 74 11.20 -8.87 -6.73
CA ILE A 74 12.38 -8.26 -6.11
C ILE A 74 12.17 -6.75 -5.97
N LEU A 75 12.93 -6.12 -5.07
CA LEU A 75 12.97 -4.67 -4.98
C LEU A 75 13.47 -4.08 -6.31
N ASP A 76 12.78 -3.04 -6.79
CA ASP A 76 13.22 -2.29 -7.97
C ASP A 76 14.49 -1.47 -7.70
#